data_AF-A0A1S1HK49-F1
#
_entry.id   AF-A0A1S1HK49-F1
#
_cell.length_a   1.000
_cell.length_b   1.000
_cell.length_c   1.000
_cell.angle_alpha   90.00
_cell.angle_beta   90.00
_cell.angle_gamma   90.00
#
_symmetry.space_group_name_H-M   'P 1'
#
loop_
_entity.id
_entity.type
_entity.pdbx_description
1 polymer ?
#
loop_
_entity_poly.entity_id
_entity_poly.type
_entity_poly.pdbx_seq_one_letter_code
_entity_poly.pdbx_strand_id
1 'polypeptide(L)'
;MHSVSLHRDPDISTRETIHDLRNLFGVVASARHMLDDRPTGDRRTLLLDAIEDAALRGGRLTSAMLGQGRSGGAATRFDLNEHLAGLGSLMRARAGRHVEIRFEPAAGPLPVKLDPADLDAVILELVSNACAAFVKPGVIRIQTRRLGGRVRLIVADNGRGVSAAELHAALHGFEQSSVNGSGLVRVRHFVETAHGRLRFRSRENRGSIASLNLPLVLKVAGAETAATAPTRWNRKTRKEIGHEKRQSITA
;
A
#
# COMPACT_ATOMS: atom_id res chain seq x y z
N MET A 1 25.38 40.78 -2.90
CA MET A 1 25.29 39.33 -2.61
C MET A 1 23.92 38.85 -3.06
N HIS A 2 23.84 38.21 -4.23
CA HIS A 2 22.59 37.64 -4.75
C HIS A 2 22.39 36.24 -4.16
N SER A 3 21.33 36.07 -3.37
CA SER A 3 20.82 34.76 -2.96
C SER A 3 19.84 34.29 -4.04
N VAL A 4 20.20 33.22 -4.75
CA VAL A 4 19.32 32.52 -5.69
C VAL A 4 18.61 31.42 -4.91
N SER A 5 17.35 31.68 -4.54
CA SER A 5 16.46 30.64 -4.02
C SER A 5 16.01 29.74 -5.17
N LEU A 6 16.61 28.55 -5.27
CA LEU A 6 16.14 27.46 -6.13
C LEU A 6 14.84 26.88 -5.55
N HIS A 7 13.72 27.55 -5.82
CA HIS A 7 12.40 26.94 -5.69
C HIS A 7 12.24 25.99 -6.89
N ARG A 8 12.49 24.69 -6.68
CA ARG A 8 12.18 23.67 -7.70
C ARG A 8 10.66 23.60 -7.81
N ASP A 9 10.13 24.03 -8.94
CA ASP A 9 8.70 23.97 -9.25
C ASP A 9 8.18 22.52 -9.12
N PRO A 10 7.11 22.28 -8.36
CA PRO A 10 6.55 20.92 -8.15
C PRO A 10 5.99 20.28 -9.43
N ASP A 11 5.78 21.04 -10.50
CA ASP A 11 5.13 20.61 -11.74
C ASP A 11 6.09 19.97 -12.77
N ILE A 12 7.40 20.21 -12.64
CA ILE A 12 8.41 19.61 -13.53
C ILE A 12 8.73 18.17 -13.09
N SER A 13 8.85 17.95 -11.77
CA SER A 13 9.13 16.65 -11.17
C SER A 13 8.02 15.61 -11.44
N THR A 14 6.75 16.03 -11.39
CA THR A 14 5.59 15.17 -11.68
C THR A 14 5.52 14.75 -13.15
N ARG A 15 5.85 15.66 -14.08
CA ARG A 15 5.81 15.39 -15.52
C ARG A 15 6.92 14.42 -15.96
N GLU A 16 8.13 14.58 -15.42
CA GLU A 16 9.25 13.66 -15.63
C GLU A 16 8.95 12.28 -15.05
N THR A 17 8.41 12.20 -13.84
CA THR A 17 8.07 10.91 -13.22
C THR A 17 6.88 10.21 -13.88
N ILE A 18 5.89 10.94 -14.42
CA ILE A 18 4.84 10.37 -15.29
C ILE A 18 5.44 9.82 -16.59
N HIS A 19 6.41 10.54 -17.18
CA HIS A 19 7.12 10.08 -18.36
C HIS A 19 7.86 8.78 -18.09
N ASP A 20 8.55 8.68 -16.94
CA ASP A 20 9.26 7.47 -16.54
C ASP A 20 8.32 6.30 -16.27
N LEU A 21 7.16 6.53 -15.64
CA LEU A 21 6.12 5.49 -15.51
C LEU A 21 5.62 5.01 -16.86
N ARG A 22 5.36 5.92 -17.79
CA ARG A 22 4.90 5.57 -19.15
C ARG A 22 5.96 4.73 -19.88
N ASN A 23 7.23 5.05 -19.72
CA ASN A 23 8.33 4.27 -20.27
C ASN A 23 8.34 2.84 -19.70
N LEU A 24 8.21 2.68 -18.37
CA LEU A 24 8.16 1.37 -17.73
C LEU A 24 6.97 0.53 -18.18
N PHE A 25 5.78 1.12 -18.31
CA PHE A 25 4.62 0.43 -18.87
C PHE A 25 4.84 0.04 -20.34
N GLY A 26 5.53 0.87 -21.12
CA GLY A 26 5.95 0.54 -22.48
C GLY A 26 6.84 -0.70 -22.54
N VAL A 27 7.81 -0.82 -21.62
CA VAL A 27 8.67 -2.00 -21.51
C VAL A 27 7.86 -3.25 -21.18
N VAL A 28 6.97 -3.18 -20.19
CA VAL A 28 6.11 -4.32 -19.78
C VAL A 28 5.20 -4.76 -20.94
N ALA A 29 4.55 -3.81 -21.61
CA ALA A 29 3.65 -4.11 -22.72
C ALA A 29 4.39 -4.71 -23.93
N SER A 30 5.55 -4.15 -24.27
CA SER A 30 6.39 -4.64 -25.38
C SER A 30 6.91 -6.05 -25.09
N ALA A 31 7.48 -6.27 -23.90
CA ALA A 31 7.98 -7.59 -23.52
C ALA A 31 6.86 -8.63 -23.44
N ARG A 32 5.66 -8.26 -22.97
CA ARG A 32 4.49 -9.15 -22.98
C ARG A 32 4.06 -9.51 -24.40
N HIS A 33 4.03 -8.55 -25.32
CA HIS A 33 3.69 -8.79 -26.73
C HIS A 33 4.69 -9.73 -27.38
N MET A 34 5.99 -9.54 -27.15
CA MET A 34 7.05 -10.43 -27.65
C MET A 34 6.99 -11.84 -27.04
N LEU A 35 6.36 -12.01 -25.87
CA LEU A 35 6.10 -13.34 -25.30
C LEU A 35 4.94 -14.08 -25.98
N ASP A 36 4.06 -13.39 -26.72
CA ASP A 36 3.00 -14.06 -27.49
C ASP A 36 3.56 -14.92 -28.64
N ASP A 37 4.74 -14.56 -29.16
CA ASP A 37 5.48 -15.34 -30.16
C ASP A 37 6.11 -16.62 -29.59
N ARG A 38 5.88 -16.89 -28.29
CA ARG A 38 6.40 -18.06 -27.55
C ARG A 38 7.91 -18.28 -27.71
N PRO A 39 8.75 -17.25 -27.48
CA PRO A 39 10.20 -17.42 -27.51
C PRO A 39 10.64 -18.44 -26.46
N THR A 40 11.76 -19.12 -26.72
CA THR A 40 12.36 -20.13 -25.84
C THR A 40 13.78 -19.75 -25.45
N GLY A 41 14.32 -20.42 -24.43
CA GLY A 41 15.69 -20.20 -23.97
C GLY A 41 15.94 -18.77 -23.47
N ASP A 42 17.15 -18.26 -23.72
CA ASP A 42 17.64 -16.98 -23.20
C ASP A 42 16.74 -15.80 -23.56
N ARG A 43 16.12 -15.82 -24.74
CA ARG A 43 15.23 -14.75 -25.19
C ARG A 43 13.95 -14.67 -24.34
N ARG A 44 13.42 -15.81 -23.90
CA ARG A 44 12.26 -15.85 -23.00
C ARG A 44 12.62 -15.31 -21.63
N THR A 45 13.76 -15.75 -21.11
CA THR A 45 14.28 -15.32 -19.80
C THR A 45 14.49 -13.81 -19.79
N LEU A 46 15.17 -13.26 -20.80
CA LEU A 46 15.43 -11.83 -20.91
C LEU A 46 14.16 -10.98 -20.95
N LEU A 47 13.10 -11.44 -21.61
CA LEU A 47 11.81 -10.73 -21.65
C LEU A 47 11.10 -10.75 -20.28
N LEU A 48 11.17 -11.86 -19.56
CA LEU A 48 10.61 -11.97 -18.22
C LEU A 48 11.40 -11.08 -17.23
N ASP A 49 12.72 -11.06 -17.33
CA ASP A 49 13.59 -10.21 -16.51
C ASP A 49 13.32 -8.72 -16.77
N ALA A 50 13.07 -8.33 -18.04
CA ALA A 50 12.70 -6.96 -18.41
C ALA A 50 11.36 -6.54 -17.80
N ILE A 51 10.36 -7.44 -17.76
CA ILE A 51 9.07 -7.19 -17.10
C ILE A 51 9.28 -7.02 -15.59
N GLU A 52 10.09 -7.89 -14.99
CA GLU A 52 10.38 -7.84 -13.55
C GLU A 52 11.12 -6.56 -13.16
N ASP A 53 12.16 -6.16 -13.88
CA ASP A 53 12.89 -4.91 -13.63
C ASP A 53 11.99 -3.68 -13.83
N ALA A 54 11.15 -3.67 -14.86
CA ALA A 54 10.21 -2.58 -15.09
C ALA A 54 9.16 -2.47 -13.97
N ALA A 55 8.64 -3.61 -13.49
CA ALA A 55 7.70 -3.65 -12.36
C ALA A 55 8.35 -3.19 -11.04
N LEU A 56 9.59 -3.62 -10.77
CA LEU A 56 10.36 -3.22 -9.58
C LEU A 56 10.68 -1.72 -9.60
N ARG A 57 11.11 -1.19 -10.75
CA ARG A 57 11.34 0.26 -10.92
C ARG A 57 10.04 1.04 -10.80
N GLY A 58 8.95 0.54 -11.37
CA GLY A 58 7.61 1.13 -11.24
C GLY A 58 7.20 1.23 -9.78
N GLY A 59 7.36 0.14 -9.03
CA GLY A 59 7.10 0.11 -7.59
C GLY A 59 7.94 1.11 -6.80
N ARG A 60 9.22 1.30 -7.16
CA ARG A 60 10.09 2.32 -6.53
C ARG A 60 9.64 3.73 -6.86
N LEU A 61 9.32 4.02 -8.13
CA LEU A 61 8.81 5.33 -8.57
C LEU A 61 7.46 5.66 -7.93
N THR A 62 6.52 4.72 -7.89
CA THR A 62 5.24 4.91 -7.20
C THR A 62 5.44 5.09 -5.71
N SER A 63 6.38 4.37 -5.08
CA SER A 63 6.71 4.54 -3.66
C SER A 63 7.35 5.90 -3.38
N ALA A 64 8.19 6.40 -4.29
CA ALA A 64 8.79 7.73 -4.23
C ALA A 64 7.74 8.83 -4.45
N MET A 65 6.84 8.68 -5.43
CA MET A 65 5.71 9.57 -5.66
C MET A 65 4.75 9.59 -4.45
N LEU A 66 4.43 8.43 -3.89
CA LEU A 66 3.58 8.33 -2.69
C LEU A 66 4.31 8.92 -1.46
N GLY A 67 5.63 8.74 -1.35
CA GLY A 67 6.45 9.32 -0.28
C GLY A 67 6.69 10.83 -0.42
N GLN A 68 6.67 11.38 -1.62
CA GLN A 68 6.82 12.83 -1.88
C GLN A 68 5.49 13.57 -2.04
N GLY A 69 4.40 12.87 -2.36
CA GLY A 69 3.14 13.47 -2.77
C GLY A 69 2.03 13.52 -1.73
N ARG A 70 2.02 12.67 -0.68
CA ARG A 70 0.84 12.59 0.21
C ARG A 70 1.14 12.17 1.65
N SER A 71 1.53 13.13 2.48
CA SER A 71 1.16 13.13 3.91
C SER A 71 -0.28 13.66 4.09
N GLY A 72 -1.23 13.21 3.26
CA GLY A 72 -2.54 13.86 3.13
C GLY A 72 -3.70 12.98 2.64
N GLY A 73 -3.59 11.65 2.68
CA GLY A 73 -4.78 10.80 2.62
C GLY A 73 -5.52 10.87 3.97
N ALA A 74 -6.85 10.97 3.93
CA ALA A 74 -7.64 10.99 5.15
C ALA A 74 -7.73 9.58 5.74
N ALA A 75 -7.48 9.43 7.03
CA ALA A 75 -7.63 8.14 7.70
C ALA A 75 -9.08 7.63 7.60
N THR A 76 -9.27 6.48 6.94
CA THR A 76 -10.57 5.83 6.72
C THR A 76 -10.72 4.62 7.63
N ARG A 77 -11.97 4.19 7.86
CA ARG A 77 -12.27 2.98 8.63
C ARG A 77 -12.37 1.79 7.68
N PHE A 78 -11.65 0.71 7.98
CA PHE A 78 -11.69 -0.53 7.20
C PHE A 78 -11.31 -1.73 8.08
N ASP A 79 -11.58 -2.94 7.58
CA ASP A 79 -11.12 -4.17 8.20
C ASP A 79 -9.67 -4.48 7.81
N LEU A 80 -8.78 -4.59 8.80
CA LEU A 80 -7.36 -4.84 8.53
C LEU A 80 -7.10 -6.19 7.85
N ASN A 81 -7.89 -7.23 8.14
CA ASN A 81 -7.66 -8.54 7.53
C ASN A 81 -8.02 -8.53 6.05
N GLU A 82 -9.16 -7.95 5.70
CA GLU A 82 -9.60 -7.81 4.31
C GLU A 82 -8.60 -6.98 3.49
N HIS A 83 -8.14 -5.87 4.06
CA HIS A 83 -7.15 -5.00 3.42
C HIS A 83 -5.83 -5.72 3.15
N LEU A 84 -5.28 -6.43 4.15
CA LEU A 84 -4.03 -7.19 3.99
C LEU A 84 -4.18 -8.38 3.03
N ALA A 85 -5.35 -9.02 2.98
CA ALA A 85 -5.65 -10.05 2.01
C ALA A 85 -5.61 -9.49 0.58
N GLY A 86 -6.19 -8.31 0.36
CA GLY A 86 -6.15 -7.59 -0.93
C GLY A 86 -4.74 -7.19 -1.35
N LEU A 87 -3.91 -6.77 -0.38
CA LEU A 87 -2.51 -6.40 -0.62
C LEU A 87 -1.60 -7.63 -0.90
N GLY A 88 -2.07 -8.85 -0.65
CA GLY A 88 -1.28 -10.08 -0.75
C GLY A 88 -0.65 -10.35 -2.11
N SER A 89 -1.28 -9.94 -3.23
CA SER A 89 -0.69 -10.07 -4.57
C SER A 89 0.54 -9.18 -4.74
N LEU A 90 0.48 -7.93 -4.26
CA LEU A 90 1.60 -6.99 -4.28
C LEU A 90 2.74 -7.43 -3.37
N MET A 91 2.42 -7.99 -2.19
CA MET A 91 3.43 -8.57 -1.31
C MET A 91 4.19 -9.71 -1.98
N ARG A 92 3.49 -10.62 -2.67
CA ARG A 92 4.12 -11.73 -3.40
C ARG A 92 4.95 -11.23 -4.58
N ALA A 93 4.44 -10.26 -5.34
CA ALA A 93 5.18 -9.64 -6.43
C ALA A 93 6.47 -8.99 -5.93
N ARG A 94 6.40 -8.30 -4.79
CA ARG A 94 7.56 -7.67 -4.14
C ARG A 94 8.58 -8.68 -3.62
N ALA A 95 8.10 -9.81 -3.12
CA ALA A 95 8.94 -10.85 -2.51
C ALA A 95 9.65 -11.75 -3.54
N GLY A 96 9.10 -11.83 -4.76
CA GLY A 96 9.67 -12.65 -5.83
C GLY A 96 9.47 -14.15 -5.62
N ARG A 97 10.07 -14.96 -6.50
CA ARG A 97 9.81 -16.41 -6.58
C ARG A 97 10.44 -17.24 -5.46
N HIS A 98 11.41 -16.69 -4.75
CA HIS A 98 12.18 -17.40 -3.73
C HIS A 98 11.67 -17.17 -2.30
N VAL A 99 10.61 -16.38 -2.13
CA VAL A 99 10.08 -16.04 -0.80
C VAL A 99 8.61 -16.40 -0.73
N GLU A 100 8.26 -17.24 0.24
CA GLU A 100 6.87 -17.60 0.53
C GLU A 100 6.24 -16.56 1.47
N ILE A 101 5.12 -15.96 1.06
CA ILE A 101 4.30 -15.12 1.93
C ILE A 101 3.19 -15.97 2.56
N ARG A 102 3.20 -16.10 3.89
CA ARG A 102 2.14 -16.76 4.67
C ARG A 102 1.32 -15.73 5.43
N PHE A 103 0.04 -15.58 5.08
CA PHE A 103 -0.88 -14.71 5.79
C PHE A 103 -1.74 -15.51 6.77
N GLU A 104 -1.70 -15.12 8.05
CA GLU A 104 -2.41 -15.77 9.15
C GLU A 104 -3.32 -14.75 9.87
N PRO A 105 -4.52 -14.46 9.31
CA PRO A 105 -5.42 -13.46 9.88
C PRO A 105 -5.97 -13.88 11.25
N ALA A 106 -6.38 -12.89 12.05
CA ALA A 106 -7.21 -13.13 13.22
C ALA A 106 -8.57 -13.70 12.80
N ALA A 107 -9.18 -14.54 13.65
CA ALA A 107 -10.44 -15.22 13.35
C ALA A 107 -11.67 -14.30 13.15
N GLY A 108 -11.58 -13.03 13.57
CA GLY A 108 -12.67 -12.06 13.44
C GLY A 108 -12.17 -10.71 12.95
N PRO A 109 -13.11 -9.79 12.66
CA PRO A 109 -12.78 -8.50 12.06
C PRO A 109 -11.90 -7.67 12.99
N LEU A 110 -11.00 -6.90 12.37
CA LEU A 110 -10.05 -5.99 13.00
C LEU A 110 -10.25 -4.59 12.41
N PRO A 111 -11.35 -3.90 12.76
CA PRO A 111 -11.60 -2.53 12.36
C PRO A 111 -10.51 -1.59 12.86
N VAL A 112 -9.90 -0.85 11.94
CA VAL A 112 -8.89 0.19 12.19
C VAL A 112 -9.32 1.50 11.52
N LYS A 113 -8.78 2.63 11.99
CA LYS A 113 -8.90 3.92 11.31
C LYS A 113 -7.50 4.42 10.95
N LEU A 114 -7.09 4.22 9.70
CA LEU A 114 -5.73 4.50 9.20
C LEU A 114 -5.82 5.06 7.77
N ASP A 115 -4.75 5.66 7.27
CA ASP A 115 -4.60 5.87 5.84
C ASP A 115 -4.20 4.52 5.18
N PRO A 116 -5.02 3.95 4.27
CA PRO A 116 -4.70 2.68 3.61
C PRO A 116 -3.42 2.72 2.79
N ALA A 117 -3.12 3.85 2.13
CA ALA A 117 -1.94 3.96 1.26
C ALA A 117 -0.65 4.00 2.08
N ASP A 118 -0.67 4.68 3.24
CA ASP A 118 0.46 4.65 4.16
C ASP A 118 0.64 3.29 4.81
N LEU A 119 -0.46 2.59 5.15
CA LEU A 119 -0.39 1.22 5.62
C LEU A 119 0.26 0.32 4.56
N ASP A 120 -0.18 0.39 3.29
CA ASP A 120 0.38 -0.39 2.19
C ASP A 120 1.88 -0.18 2.06
N ALA A 121 2.31 1.08 2.03
CA ALA A 121 3.72 1.42 1.94
C ALA A 121 4.52 0.84 3.12
N VAL A 122 4.02 0.96 4.35
CA VAL A 122 4.65 0.39 5.54
C VAL A 122 4.77 -1.13 5.46
N ILE A 123 3.75 -1.83 4.97
CA ILE A 123 3.83 -3.28 4.80
C ILE A 123 4.85 -3.65 3.73
N LEU A 124 4.86 -2.96 2.60
CA LEU A 124 5.80 -3.23 1.51
C LEU A 124 7.24 -2.93 1.90
N GLU A 125 7.49 -1.92 2.75
CA GLU A 125 8.81 -1.67 3.35
C GLU A 125 9.25 -2.83 4.25
N LEU A 126 8.37 -3.33 5.12
CA LEU A 126 8.67 -4.47 5.98
C LEU A 126 8.93 -5.75 5.17
N VAL A 127 8.16 -6.00 4.12
CA VAL A 127 8.39 -7.12 3.19
C VAL A 127 9.73 -6.96 2.47
N SER A 128 10.08 -5.76 2.02
CA SER A 128 11.36 -5.48 1.36
C SER A 128 12.55 -5.75 2.29
N ASN A 129 12.46 -5.29 3.53
CA ASN A 129 13.47 -5.52 4.55
C ASN A 129 13.65 -7.01 4.88
N ALA A 130 12.55 -7.75 4.98
CA ALA A 130 12.58 -9.19 5.15
C ALA A 130 13.24 -9.90 3.95
N CYS A 131 12.92 -9.47 2.72
CA CYS A 131 13.51 -10.04 1.51
C CYS A 131 15.03 -9.84 1.45
N ALA A 132 15.51 -8.65 1.83
CA ALA A 132 16.95 -8.35 1.90
C ALA A 132 17.70 -9.19 2.96
N ALA A 133 16.99 -9.84 3.89
CA ALA A 133 17.59 -10.69 4.90
C ALA A 133 17.78 -12.16 4.45
N PHE A 134 17.29 -12.54 3.26
CA PHE A 134 17.37 -13.92 2.79
C PHE A 134 18.64 -14.18 1.97
N VAL A 135 19.40 -15.21 2.36
CA VAL A 135 20.53 -15.76 1.58
C VAL A 135 20.10 -17.00 0.78
N LYS A 136 18.96 -17.60 1.15
CA LYS A 136 18.32 -18.78 0.56
C LYS A 136 16.81 -18.54 0.53
N PRO A 137 16.01 -19.36 -0.18
CA PRO A 137 14.57 -19.23 -0.15
C PRO A 137 14.01 -19.16 1.28
N GLY A 138 13.10 -18.23 1.50
CA GLY A 138 12.67 -17.81 2.83
C GLY A 138 11.15 -17.78 2.98
N VAL A 139 10.69 -17.56 4.20
CA VAL A 139 9.27 -17.42 4.55
C VAL A 139 9.09 -16.11 5.28
N ILE A 140 8.16 -15.28 4.79
CA ILE A 140 7.65 -14.12 5.51
C ILE A 140 6.25 -14.47 5.99
N ARG A 141 6.06 -14.40 7.31
CA ARG A 141 4.78 -14.61 7.96
C ARG A 141 4.18 -13.27 8.34
N ILE A 142 2.95 -13.02 7.88
CA ILE A 142 2.16 -11.85 8.21
C ILE A 142 0.99 -12.32 9.07
N GLN A 143 0.94 -11.87 10.33
CA GLN A 143 -0.09 -12.29 11.27
C GLN A 143 -0.85 -11.09 11.81
N THR A 144 -2.14 -11.23 11.99
CA THR A 144 -2.95 -10.26 12.73
C THR A 144 -3.55 -10.92 13.98
N ARG A 145 -3.63 -10.16 15.07
CA ARG A 145 -4.20 -10.61 16.35
C ARG A 145 -4.99 -9.47 17.00
N ARG A 146 -6.14 -9.78 17.59
CA ARG A 146 -6.86 -8.87 18.48
C ARG A 146 -6.25 -8.93 19.88
N LEU A 147 -6.01 -7.77 20.50
CA LEU A 147 -5.48 -7.64 21.86
C LEU A 147 -6.28 -6.59 22.61
N GLY A 148 -7.44 -6.98 23.16
CA GLY A 148 -8.37 -6.04 23.78
C GLY A 148 -8.76 -4.92 22.81
N GLY A 149 -8.54 -3.66 23.21
CA GLY A 149 -8.78 -2.46 22.39
C GLY A 149 -7.71 -2.14 21.34
N ARG A 150 -6.84 -3.09 21.00
CA ARG A 150 -5.79 -2.91 19.99
C ARG A 150 -5.75 -4.08 19.01
N VAL A 151 -5.20 -3.82 17.85
CA VAL A 151 -4.76 -4.85 16.89
C VAL A 151 -3.25 -4.96 16.94
N ARG A 152 -2.72 -6.18 16.82
CA ARG A 152 -1.31 -6.44 16.58
C ARG A 152 -1.15 -7.03 15.19
N LEU A 153 -0.43 -6.31 14.35
CA LEU A 153 0.06 -6.76 13.06
C LEU A 153 1.53 -7.16 13.22
N ILE A 154 1.87 -8.35 12.78
CA ILE A 154 3.21 -8.95 12.89
C ILE A 154 3.70 -9.26 11.49
N VAL A 155 4.91 -8.80 11.16
CA VAL A 155 5.66 -9.24 9.98
C VAL A 155 6.93 -9.91 10.50
N ALA A 156 7.06 -11.21 10.24
CA ALA A 156 8.18 -12.02 10.71
C ALA A 156 8.84 -12.75 9.56
N ASP A 157 10.17 -12.75 9.51
CA ASP A 157 10.97 -13.48 8.54
C ASP A 157 11.85 -14.53 9.24
N ASN A 158 12.32 -15.52 8.48
CA ASN A 158 13.33 -16.48 8.91
C ASN A 158 14.69 -16.25 8.24
N GLY A 159 15.01 -14.99 7.93
CA GLY A 159 16.26 -14.62 7.27
C GLY A 159 17.46 -14.65 8.22
N ARG A 160 18.57 -14.04 7.79
CA ARG A 160 19.82 -13.98 8.56
C ARG A 160 19.70 -13.23 9.88
N GLY A 161 18.67 -12.39 10.06
CA GLY A 161 18.55 -11.47 11.18
C GLY A 161 19.70 -10.45 11.24
N VAL A 162 19.66 -9.58 12.24
CA VAL A 162 20.69 -8.56 12.48
C VAL A 162 21.09 -8.53 13.95
N SER A 163 22.30 -8.04 14.22
CA SER A 163 22.78 -7.83 15.59
C SER A 163 21.99 -6.72 16.30
N ALA A 164 22.09 -6.66 17.63
CA ALA A 164 21.44 -5.59 18.40
C ALA A 164 21.97 -4.20 18.03
N ALA A 165 23.26 -4.09 17.70
CA ALA A 165 23.89 -2.83 17.29
C ALA A 165 23.40 -2.38 15.91
N GLU A 166 23.36 -3.28 14.92
CA GLU A 166 22.80 -3.01 13.59
C GLU A 166 21.33 -2.60 13.67
N LEU A 167 20.53 -3.30 14.50
CA LEU A 167 19.13 -2.96 14.70
C LEU A 167 18.96 -1.58 15.34
N HIS A 168 19.77 -1.26 16.36
CA HIS A 168 19.73 0.05 17.00
C HIS A 168 20.08 1.16 16.01
N ALA A 169 21.14 0.98 15.21
CA ALA A 169 21.51 1.92 14.16
C ALA A 169 20.40 2.08 13.11
N ALA A 170 19.75 1.00 12.67
CA ALA A 170 18.66 1.07 11.69
C ALA A 170 17.39 1.76 12.22
N LEU A 171 17.14 1.72 13.54
CA LEU A 171 15.98 2.35 14.16
C LEU A 171 16.25 3.81 14.58
N HIS A 172 17.49 4.17 14.91
CA HIS A 172 17.83 5.45 15.53
C HIS A 172 18.83 6.30 14.73
N GLY A 173 19.43 5.76 13.66
CA GLY A 173 20.34 6.49 12.80
C GLY A 173 19.62 7.60 12.04
N PHE A 174 20.01 8.85 12.29
CA PHE A 174 19.49 10.04 11.61
C PHE A 174 20.24 10.39 10.32
N GLU A 175 21.30 9.66 9.95
CA GLU A 175 22.16 10.05 8.84
C GLU A 175 22.38 8.93 7.83
N GLN A 176 22.04 9.25 6.57
CA GLN A 176 22.70 8.80 5.34
C GLN A 176 23.40 7.44 5.41
N SER A 177 22.63 6.37 5.55
CA SER A 177 23.06 5.04 5.14
C SER A 177 22.16 4.61 4.00
N SER A 178 22.70 4.82 2.79
CA SER A 178 22.15 4.32 1.54
C SER A 178 21.65 2.89 1.72
N VAL A 179 20.44 2.65 1.22
CA VAL A 179 19.77 1.35 1.01
C VAL A 179 18.78 0.88 2.09
N ASN A 180 19.00 1.01 3.42
CA ASN A 180 18.08 0.36 4.42
C ASN A 180 17.51 1.24 5.55
N GLY A 181 18.06 2.45 5.81
CA GLY A 181 17.65 3.28 6.95
C GLY A 181 16.31 4.01 6.78
N SER A 182 15.89 4.30 5.55
CA SER A 182 14.68 5.10 5.27
C SER A 182 13.37 4.33 5.56
N GLY A 183 13.35 3.02 5.28
CA GLY A 183 12.15 2.19 5.40
C GLY A 183 11.65 2.06 6.84
N LEU A 184 12.53 1.72 7.79
CA LEU A 184 12.14 1.56 9.20
C LEU A 184 11.76 2.88 9.87
N VAL A 185 12.36 4.00 9.46
CA VAL A 185 11.95 5.34 9.91
C VAL A 185 10.51 5.64 9.47
N ARG A 186 10.13 5.30 8.23
CA ARG A 186 8.75 5.44 7.74
C ARG A 186 7.78 4.56 8.53
N VAL A 187 8.16 3.31 8.81
CA VAL A 187 7.36 2.40 9.65
C VAL A 187 7.13 3.00 11.04
N ARG A 188 8.18 3.53 11.67
CA ARG A 188 8.07 4.18 12.99
C ARG A 188 7.13 5.38 12.93
N HIS A 189 7.35 6.30 11.99
CA HIS A 189 6.54 7.51 11.84
C HIS A 189 5.06 7.17 11.65
N PHE A 190 4.73 6.25 10.75
CA PHE A 190 3.35 5.78 10.55
C PHE A 190 2.73 5.25 11.84
N VAL A 191 3.45 4.41 12.58
CA VAL A 191 2.93 3.82 13.82
C VAL A 191 2.71 4.90 14.89
N GLU A 192 3.58 5.90 14.97
CA GLU A 192 3.45 7.03 15.90
C GLU A 192 2.26 7.92 15.52
N THR A 193 2.12 8.29 14.24
CA THR A 193 0.96 9.04 13.71
C THR A 193 -0.36 8.30 13.92
N ALA A 194 -0.34 6.97 13.85
CA ALA A 194 -1.48 6.12 14.14
C ALA A 194 -1.74 5.90 15.65
N HIS A 195 -1.03 6.59 16.55
CA HIS A 195 -1.09 6.41 18.02
C HIS A 195 -0.87 4.94 18.46
N GLY A 196 -0.04 4.24 17.68
CA GLY A 196 0.34 2.87 17.87
C GLY A 196 1.64 2.70 18.65
N ARG A 197 2.13 1.46 18.71
CA ARG A 197 3.47 1.13 19.23
C ARG A 197 4.17 0.11 18.35
N LEU A 198 5.36 0.46 17.88
CA LEU A 198 6.24 -0.42 17.13
C LEU A 198 7.14 -1.18 18.10
N ARG A 199 7.29 -2.49 17.89
CA ARG A 199 8.39 -3.28 18.46
C ARG A 199 9.09 -4.01 17.34
N PHE A 200 10.40 -3.94 17.32
CA PHE A 200 11.22 -4.71 16.40
C PHE A 200 12.16 -5.60 17.21
N ARG A 201 12.29 -6.87 16.81
CA ARG A 201 13.23 -7.83 17.39
C ARG A 201 13.91 -8.56 16.24
N SER A 202 15.22 -8.71 16.32
CA SER A 202 15.97 -9.54 15.39
C SER A 202 17.04 -10.29 16.16
N ARG A 203 17.37 -11.49 15.70
CA ARG A 203 18.47 -12.29 16.22
C ARG A 203 19.18 -12.91 15.02
N GLU A 204 20.50 -12.83 15.03
CA GLU A 204 21.33 -13.48 14.03
C GLU A 204 20.95 -14.96 13.87
N ASN A 205 20.83 -15.40 12.63
CA ASN A 205 20.44 -16.73 12.20
C ASN A 205 19.05 -17.20 12.69
N ARG A 206 18.19 -16.29 13.17
CA ARG A 206 16.82 -16.58 13.61
C ARG A 206 15.76 -15.71 12.92
N GLY A 207 16.18 -14.74 12.11
CA GLY A 207 15.31 -13.80 11.42
C GLY A 207 14.86 -12.62 12.26
N SER A 208 13.90 -11.85 11.74
CA SER A 208 13.38 -10.64 12.37
C SER A 208 11.87 -10.66 12.56
N ILE A 209 11.38 -9.87 13.50
CA ILE A 209 9.97 -9.70 13.84
C ILE A 209 9.69 -8.21 14.06
N ALA A 210 8.88 -7.63 13.18
CA ALA A 210 8.25 -6.33 13.37
C ALA A 210 6.82 -6.53 13.93
N SER A 211 6.47 -5.80 14.98
CA SER A 211 5.15 -5.86 15.62
C SER A 211 4.57 -4.46 15.76
N LEU A 212 3.53 -4.17 14.99
CA LEU A 212 2.79 -2.91 15.01
C LEU A 212 1.54 -3.09 15.86
N ASN A 213 1.44 -2.39 16.98
CA ASN A 213 0.26 -2.41 17.84
C ASN A 213 -0.56 -1.15 17.59
N LEU A 214 -1.63 -1.25 16.80
CA LEU A 214 -2.45 -0.12 16.37
C LEU A 214 -3.77 -0.07 17.18
N PRO A 215 -4.37 1.11 17.35
CA PRO A 215 -5.70 1.23 17.97
C PRO A 215 -6.73 0.44 17.17
N LEU A 216 -7.54 -0.35 17.87
CA LEU A 216 -8.74 -0.94 17.30
C LEU A 216 -9.87 0.09 17.41
N VAL A 217 -10.66 0.29 16.35
CA VAL A 217 -11.82 1.18 16.41
C VAL A 217 -13.12 0.38 16.51
N LEU A 218 -14.13 0.95 17.17
CA LEU A 218 -15.44 0.32 17.25
C LEU A 218 -16.11 0.37 15.86
N LYS A 219 -16.40 -0.82 15.33
CA LYS A 219 -17.17 -1.19 14.11
C LYS A 219 -16.93 -0.36 12.83
N VAL A 220 -16.69 -1.07 11.73
CA VAL A 220 -16.73 -0.52 10.36
C VAL A 220 -18.14 0.04 10.13
N ALA A 221 -18.22 1.31 9.73
CA ALA A 221 -19.46 1.85 9.16
C ALA A 221 -19.61 1.22 7.76
N GLY A 222 -20.40 0.16 7.67
CA GLY A 222 -20.55 -0.63 6.43
C GLY A 222 -21.33 -1.93 6.56
N ALA A 223 -22.10 -2.12 7.63
CA ALA A 223 -23.13 -3.15 7.72
C ALA A 223 -24.46 -2.46 8.07
N GLU A 224 -24.89 -1.57 7.19
CA GLU A 224 -26.28 -1.12 7.18
C GLU A 224 -27.06 -2.17 6.39
N THR A 225 -27.83 -2.94 7.14
CA THR A 225 -28.85 -3.86 6.67
C THR A 225 -29.63 -3.27 5.51
N ALA A 226 -29.50 -3.86 4.32
CA ALA A 226 -30.54 -3.82 3.30
C ALA A 226 -31.74 -4.66 3.78
N ALA A 227 -32.40 -4.20 4.86
CA ALA A 227 -33.76 -4.59 5.16
C ALA A 227 -34.65 -3.78 4.21
N THR A 228 -35.01 -4.41 3.10
CA THR A 228 -35.94 -3.86 2.12
C THR A 228 -37.32 -3.70 2.78
N ALA A 229 -37.76 -2.46 2.96
CA ALA A 229 -39.17 -2.14 3.15
C ALA A 229 -39.58 -1.16 2.03
N PRO A 230 -40.74 -1.38 1.38
CA PRO A 230 -41.08 -0.68 0.14
C PRO A 230 -41.58 0.74 0.46
N THR A 231 -40.82 1.76 0.07
CA THR A 231 -41.32 3.14 0.11
C THR A 231 -42.25 3.35 -1.09
N ARG A 232 -43.56 3.35 -0.82
CA ARG A 232 -44.62 3.87 -1.69
C ARG A 232 -44.22 5.28 -2.18
N TRP A 233 -43.91 5.43 -3.46
CA TRP A 233 -43.74 6.74 -4.09
C TRP A 233 -45.11 7.31 -4.47
N ASN A 234 -45.53 8.34 -3.74
CA ASN A 234 -46.77 9.09 -3.96
C ASN A 234 -46.59 10.06 -5.16
N ARG A 235 -47.52 10.02 -6.13
CA ARG A 235 -47.50 10.86 -7.33
C ARG A 235 -47.78 12.33 -7.00
N LYS A 236 -46.82 13.18 -7.39
CA LYS A 236 -46.94 14.54 -7.97
C LYS A 236 -48.17 15.37 -7.60
N THR A 237 -47.95 16.46 -6.86
CA THR A 237 -48.77 17.68 -6.97
C THR A 237 -47.90 18.94 -6.97
N ARG A 238 -48.35 19.95 -7.73
CA ARG A 238 -47.85 21.34 -7.91
C ARG A 238 -46.61 21.48 -8.80
N LYS A 239 -46.57 22.34 -9.83
CA LYS A 239 -47.40 23.49 -10.23
C LYS A 239 -47.08 23.79 -11.71
N GLU A 240 -48.07 23.77 -12.58
CA GLU A 240 -48.09 24.60 -13.79
C GLU A 240 -49.38 25.40 -13.74
N ILE A 241 -49.25 26.67 -13.35
CA ILE A 241 -50.28 27.69 -13.48
C ILE A 241 -49.55 28.86 -14.13
N GLY A 242 -49.93 29.20 -15.36
CA GLY A 242 -49.59 30.48 -15.97
C GLY A 242 -49.55 30.47 -17.50
N HIS A 243 -50.64 30.97 -18.10
CA HIS A 243 -50.82 31.43 -19.49
C HIS A 243 -51.02 30.33 -20.55
N GLU A 244 -52.10 30.30 -21.33
CA GLU A 244 -52.67 31.39 -22.13
C GLU A 244 -54.19 31.31 -22.36
N LYS A 245 -54.77 32.49 -22.62
CA LYS A 245 -56.14 32.76 -23.05
C LYS A 245 -56.33 32.37 -24.53
N ARG A 246 -57.56 31.93 -24.88
CA ARG A 246 -58.48 32.45 -25.93
C ARG A 246 -59.58 31.40 -26.19
N GLN A 247 -60.82 31.69 -25.78
CA GLN A 247 -61.93 32.13 -26.65
C GLN A 247 -62.29 31.06 -27.71
N SER A 248 -63.33 30.25 -27.48
CA SER A 248 -64.75 30.52 -27.80
C SER A 248 -65.13 30.25 -29.26
N ILE A 249 -66.06 29.29 -29.42
CA ILE A 249 -67.16 29.26 -30.41
C ILE A 249 -66.87 28.64 -31.79
N THR A 250 -67.45 27.45 -31.93
CA THR A 250 -68.19 26.86 -33.06
C THR A 250 -68.46 27.73 -34.30
N ALA A 251 -67.92 27.32 -35.44
CA ALA A 251 -68.63 27.04 -36.70
C ALA A 251 -67.63 26.44 -37.71
#